data_AF-A0A838S775-F1
#
_entry.id   AF-A0A838S775-F1
#
_cell.length_a   1.000
_cell.length_b   1.000
_cell.length_c   1.000
_cell.angle_alpha   90.00
_cell.angle_beta   90.00
_cell.angle_gamma   90.00
#
_symmetry.space_group_name_H-M   'P 1'
#
loop_
_entity.id
_entity.type
_entity.pdbx_description
1 polymer ?
#
loop_
_entity_poly.entity_id
_entity_poly.type
_entity_poly.pdbx_seq_one_letter_code
_entity_poly.pdbx_strand_id
1 'polypeptide(L)'
;MTTDPSPGWVYLLRSVAALAAVVCALALPFAPVLDEETTVRWSSAAAPATTALFVPYRAEELTAEVSCGAVRSALAGPGRTVLLATAPEAAPRAGLLLVAEAGSLTMLLDERDHPVPLPAGTNCAVVVASTQTGTAVTAGGEDVVRLDGDVVPEVFTFRSDAGAGGVTVTARTRNWFESTPTPLK
;
A
#
# COMPACT_ATOMS: atom_id res chain seq x y z
N MET A 1 45.93 -10.33 55.48
CA MET A 1 44.84 -10.33 54.48
C MET A 1 43.56 -9.91 55.21
N THR A 2 43.35 -8.60 55.36
CA THR A 2 42.18 -8.04 56.04
C THR A 2 41.14 -7.66 55.00
N THR A 3 40.07 -8.44 54.93
CA THR A 3 38.86 -8.10 54.18
C THR A 3 38.14 -6.99 54.93
N ASP A 4 38.27 -5.76 54.43
CA ASP A 4 37.47 -4.62 54.88
C ASP A 4 36.01 -4.87 54.50
N PRO A 5 35.05 -4.98 55.44
CA PRO A 5 33.65 -5.22 55.12
C PRO A 5 33.11 -4.00 54.39
N SER A 6 32.79 -4.17 53.11
CA SER A 6 32.17 -3.12 52.32
C SER A 6 30.92 -2.61 53.06
N PRO A 7 30.80 -1.29 53.28
CA PRO A 7 29.72 -0.75 54.08
C PRO A 7 28.36 -1.07 53.43
N GLY A 8 27.37 -1.45 54.25
CA GLY A 8 26.09 -2.04 53.81
C GLY A 8 25.32 -1.23 52.76
N TRP A 9 25.56 0.09 52.68
CA TRP A 9 24.97 0.96 51.65
C TRP A 9 25.40 0.60 50.23
N VAL A 10 26.58 -0.01 50.03
CA VAL A 10 27.06 -0.45 48.73
C VAL A 10 26.20 -1.59 48.18
N TYR A 11 25.78 -2.53 49.04
CA TYR A 11 24.89 -3.63 48.62
C TYR A 11 23.49 -3.12 48.26
N LEU A 12 22.95 -2.18 49.03
CA LEU A 12 21.66 -1.55 48.73
C LEU A 12 21.70 -0.81 47.38
N LEU A 13 22.75 -0.02 47.13
CA LEU A 13 22.92 0.70 45.86
C LEU A 13 22.96 -0.27 44.68
N ARG A 14 23.71 -1.38 44.81
CA ARG A 14 23.81 -2.42 43.76
C ARG A 14 22.46 -3.08 43.49
N SER A 15 21.70 -3.42 44.54
CA SER A 15 20.39 -4.05 44.38
C SER A 15 19.38 -3.11 43.72
N VAL A 16 19.34 -1.83 44.13
CA VAL A 16 18.46 -0.82 43.52
C VAL A 16 18.84 -0.59 42.06
N ALA A 17 20.12 -0.45 41.76
CA ALA A 17 20.59 -0.27 40.38
C ALA A 17 20.27 -1.49 39.51
N ALA A 18 20.46 -2.72 40.02
CA ALA A 18 20.11 -3.94 39.30
C ALA A 18 18.61 -4.05 39.04
N LEU A 19 17.77 -3.75 40.04
CA LEU A 19 16.32 -3.75 39.89
C LEU A 19 15.87 -2.70 38.87
N ALA A 20 16.42 -1.47 38.94
CA ALA A 20 16.12 -0.41 37.98
C ALA A 20 16.53 -0.81 36.55
N ALA A 21 17.71 -1.41 36.38
CA ALA A 21 18.16 -1.91 35.08
C ALA A 21 17.22 -2.98 34.51
N VAL A 22 16.76 -3.92 35.34
CA VAL A 22 15.78 -4.95 34.93
C VAL A 22 14.45 -4.31 34.53
N VAL A 23 13.94 -3.37 35.32
CA VAL A 23 12.68 -2.67 35.01
C VAL A 23 12.80 -1.89 33.70
N CYS A 24 13.88 -1.14 33.50
CA CYS A 24 14.12 -0.42 32.25
C CYS A 24 14.25 -1.36 31.06
N ALA A 25 15.01 -2.47 31.19
CA ALA A 25 15.17 -3.46 30.13
C ALA A 25 13.83 -4.08 29.71
N LEU A 26 12.92 -4.31 30.67
CA LEU A 26 11.58 -4.81 30.40
C LEU A 26 10.64 -3.75 29.81
N ALA A 27 10.83 -2.48 30.15
CA ALA A 27 10.02 -1.37 29.64
C ALA A 27 10.44 -0.94 28.22
N LEU A 28 11.71 -1.09 27.85
CA LEU A 28 12.28 -0.61 26.58
C LEU A 28 11.54 -1.10 25.32
N PRO A 29 11.14 -2.38 25.18
CA PRO A 29 10.37 -2.83 24.01
C PRO A 29 9.02 -2.12 23.83
N PHE A 30 8.43 -1.63 24.92
CA PHE A 30 7.14 -0.94 24.93
C PHE A 30 7.27 0.59 24.93
N ALA A 31 8.50 1.11 25.05
CA ALA A 31 8.75 2.54 24.96
C ALA A 31 8.49 3.05 23.54
N PRO A 32 7.89 4.23 23.39
CA PRO A 32 7.38 4.72 22.12
C PRO A 32 8.51 4.99 21.12
N VAL A 33 8.17 4.79 19.84
CA VAL A 33 9.03 5.07 18.69
C VAL A 33 8.34 6.07 17.77
N LEU A 34 9.11 6.76 16.94
CA LEU A 34 8.62 7.56 15.83
C LEU A 34 8.67 6.71 14.57
N ASP A 35 7.62 6.77 13.76
CA ASP A 35 7.47 6.06 12.49
C ASP A 35 7.32 7.07 11.35
N GLU A 36 7.93 6.80 10.19
CA GLU A 36 7.95 7.72 9.05
C GLU A 36 7.06 7.24 7.90
N GLU A 37 5.88 7.84 7.73
CA GLU A 37 4.94 7.46 6.67
C GLU A 37 5.34 8.08 5.32
N THR A 38 5.62 7.22 4.32
CA THR A 38 5.90 7.65 2.95
C THR A 38 4.73 7.36 2.02
N THR A 39 4.26 8.40 1.30
CA THR A 39 3.17 8.31 0.31
C THR A 39 3.68 8.66 -1.08
N VAL A 40 3.49 7.75 -2.03
CA VAL A 40 3.77 7.95 -3.45
C VAL A 40 2.49 8.34 -4.17
N ARG A 41 2.55 9.41 -4.97
CA ARG A 41 1.46 9.84 -5.84
C ARG A 41 1.90 9.85 -7.29
N TRP A 42 1.08 9.30 -8.16
CA TRP A 42 1.31 9.27 -9.60
C TRP A 42 0.03 9.59 -10.37
N SER A 43 0.18 10.23 -11.53
CA SER A 43 -0.94 10.49 -12.44
C SER A 43 -0.50 10.24 -13.88
N SER A 44 -1.36 9.57 -14.65
CA SER A 44 -1.12 9.32 -16.07
C SER A 44 -1.10 10.59 -16.91
N ALA A 45 -1.73 11.66 -16.43
CA ALA A 45 -1.70 12.97 -17.07
C ALA A 45 -0.33 13.65 -16.96
N ALA A 46 0.43 13.34 -15.89
CA ALA A 46 1.79 13.86 -15.70
C ALA A 46 2.82 13.03 -16.46
N ALA A 47 2.69 11.70 -16.42
CA ALA A 47 3.53 10.79 -17.18
C ALA A 47 2.77 9.48 -17.48
N PRO A 48 2.81 8.97 -18.72
CA PRO A 48 2.08 7.74 -19.10
C PRO A 48 2.62 6.49 -18.39
N ALA A 49 3.89 6.51 -17.98
CA ALA A 49 4.49 5.46 -17.18
C ALA A 49 5.58 6.01 -16.25
N THR A 50 5.76 5.34 -15.11
CA THR A 50 6.89 5.55 -14.20
C THR A 50 7.31 4.23 -13.55
N THR A 51 8.56 4.16 -13.11
CA THR A 51 9.03 3.06 -12.25
C THR A 51 8.69 3.40 -10.80
N ALA A 52 8.14 2.43 -10.07
CA ALA A 52 7.80 2.58 -8.67
C ALA A 52 8.00 1.23 -7.98
N LEU A 53 9.20 1.01 -7.43
CA LEU A 53 9.56 -0.24 -6.77
C LEU A 53 9.33 -0.11 -5.26
N PHE A 54 8.34 -0.83 -4.75
CA PHE A 54 8.10 -0.91 -3.31
C PHE A 54 8.92 -2.06 -2.70
N VAL A 55 9.26 -1.98 -1.42
CA VAL A 55 9.90 -3.07 -0.68
C VAL A 55 9.03 -3.35 0.56
N PRO A 56 8.51 -4.58 0.75
CA PRO A 56 8.74 -5.81 -0.03
C PRO A 56 7.72 -5.97 -1.18
N TYR A 57 7.90 -5.24 -2.29
CA TYR A 57 7.12 -5.26 -3.54
C TYR A 57 5.65 -4.88 -3.46
N ARG A 58 5.05 -4.82 -2.27
CA ARG A 58 3.67 -4.39 -2.06
C ARG A 58 3.63 -3.08 -1.27
N ALA A 59 2.67 -2.24 -1.62
CA ALA A 59 2.29 -1.12 -0.78
C ALA A 59 1.62 -1.64 0.51
N GLU A 60 1.47 -0.76 1.50
CA GLU A 60 0.58 -1.01 2.62
C GLU A 60 -0.87 -0.77 2.22
N GLU A 61 -1.09 0.31 1.47
CA GLU A 61 -2.37 0.70 0.90
C GLU A 61 -2.16 1.24 -0.50
N LEU A 62 -3.09 0.95 -1.40
CA LEU A 62 -3.09 1.46 -2.76
C LEU A 62 -4.51 1.89 -3.15
N THR A 63 -4.65 3.15 -3.55
CA THR A 63 -5.88 3.69 -4.11
C THR A 63 -5.60 4.18 -5.53
N ALA A 64 -6.34 3.62 -6.49
CA ALA A 64 -6.30 4.03 -7.88
C ALA A 64 -7.66 4.55 -8.32
N GLU A 65 -7.68 5.76 -8.86
CA GLU A 65 -8.88 6.43 -9.36
C GLU A 65 -8.79 6.61 -10.87
N VAL A 66 -9.70 5.96 -11.59
CA VAL A 66 -9.86 6.10 -13.03
C VAL A 66 -11.04 7.00 -13.31
N SER A 67 -10.79 8.10 -14.01
CA SER A 67 -11.85 9.04 -14.36
C SER A 67 -12.90 8.39 -15.28
N CYS A 68 -14.16 8.80 -15.15
CA CYS A 68 -15.23 8.31 -16.03
C CYS A 68 -14.98 8.67 -17.51
N GLY A 69 -14.25 9.76 -17.80
CA GLY A 69 -13.82 10.09 -19.16
C GLY A 69 -12.87 9.03 -19.74
N ALA A 70 -11.89 8.61 -18.95
CA ALA A 70 -10.94 7.56 -19.31
C ALA A 70 -11.66 6.23 -19.54
N VAL A 71 -12.52 5.81 -18.61
CA VAL A 71 -13.32 4.58 -18.74
C VAL A 71 -14.15 4.59 -20.03
N ARG A 72 -14.91 5.66 -20.29
CA ARG A 72 -15.73 5.77 -21.51
C ARG A 72 -14.89 5.74 -22.78
N SER A 73 -13.78 6.47 -22.81
CA SER A 73 -12.89 6.49 -23.98
C SER A 73 -12.30 5.11 -24.27
N ALA A 74 -11.92 4.37 -23.22
CA ALA A 74 -11.34 3.04 -23.34
C ALA A 74 -12.35 2.00 -23.83
N LEU A 75 -13.61 2.07 -23.35
CA LEU A 75 -14.68 1.16 -23.78
C LEU A 75 -15.20 1.45 -25.19
N ALA A 76 -15.15 2.71 -25.64
CA ALA A 76 -15.53 3.09 -27.00
C ALA A 76 -14.46 2.74 -28.04
N GLY A 77 -13.23 2.46 -27.60
CA GLY A 77 -12.12 2.10 -28.47
C GLY A 77 -12.27 0.69 -29.06
N PRO A 78 -11.79 0.44 -30.29
CA PRO A 78 -11.90 -0.86 -30.95
C PRO A 78 -10.89 -1.91 -30.44
N GLY A 79 -10.02 -1.56 -29.46
CA GLY A 79 -8.92 -2.41 -29.02
C GLY A 79 -8.73 -2.42 -27.51
N ARG A 80 -7.85 -3.31 -27.05
CA ARG A 80 -7.45 -3.43 -25.65
C ARG A 80 -6.76 -2.16 -25.17
N THR A 81 -7.30 -1.55 -24.10
CA THR A 81 -6.73 -0.34 -23.48
C THR A 81 -6.38 -0.63 -22.02
N VAL A 82 -5.11 -0.42 -21.65
CA VAL A 82 -4.64 -0.55 -20.27
C VAL A 82 -4.96 0.73 -19.52
N LEU A 83 -5.92 0.67 -18.59
CA LEU A 83 -6.24 1.81 -17.73
C LEU A 83 -5.21 1.96 -16.62
N LEU A 84 -4.79 0.85 -16.02
CA LEU A 84 -3.73 0.83 -15.01
C LEU A 84 -3.01 -0.51 -15.03
N ALA A 85 -1.68 -0.47 -14.97
CA ALA A 85 -0.84 -1.63 -14.66
C ALA A 85 0.16 -1.27 -13.55
N THR A 86 0.26 -2.13 -12.53
CA THR A 86 1.26 -1.98 -11.45
C THR A 86 2.48 -2.88 -11.62
N ALA A 87 2.42 -3.81 -12.58
CA ALA A 87 3.51 -4.70 -12.96
C ALA A 87 3.80 -4.60 -14.47
N PRO A 88 5.01 -4.94 -14.92
CA PRO A 88 5.34 -4.98 -16.34
C PRO A 88 4.49 -6.01 -17.07
N GLU A 89 4.18 -5.78 -18.35
CA GLU A 89 3.37 -6.71 -19.17
C GLU A 89 4.00 -8.10 -19.31
N ALA A 90 5.33 -8.22 -19.16
CA ALA A 90 6.04 -9.49 -19.17
C ALA A 90 5.79 -10.33 -17.89
N ALA A 91 5.33 -9.71 -16.80
CA ALA A 91 5.07 -10.34 -15.51
C ALA A 91 3.80 -9.77 -14.83
N PRO A 92 2.62 -9.83 -15.49
CA PRO A 92 1.41 -9.16 -15.00
C PRO A 92 0.78 -9.86 -13.79
N ARG A 93 1.20 -11.10 -13.53
CA ARG A 93 0.55 -12.05 -12.61
C ARG A 93 0.64 -11.68 -11.12
N ALA A 94 1.65 -10.91 -10.74
CA ALA A 94 1.86 -10.53 -9.34
C ALA A 94 1.27 -9.15 -8.96
N GLY A 95 0.85 -8.36 -9.96
CA GLY A 95 0.34 -7.00 -9.78
C GLY A 95 -1.16 -6.85 -10.03
N LEU A 96 -1.58 -5.59 -10.17
CA LEU A 96 -2.90 -5.17 -10.60
C LEU A 96 -2.82 -4.75 -12.08
N LEU A 97 -3.75 -5.28 -12.88
CA LEU A 97 -3.93 -4.87 -14.27
C LEU A 97 -5.41 -4.60 -14.52
N LEU A 98 -5.76 -3.35 -14.77
CA LEU A 98 -7.11 -2.91 -15.14
C LEU A 98 -7.16 -2.60 -16.63
N VAL A 99 -7.98 -3.34 -17.37
CA VAL A 99 -8.03 -3.32 -18.83
C VAL A 99 -9.47 -3.19 -19.30
N ALA A 100 -9.68 -2.32 -20.29
CA ALA A 100 -10.91 -2.27 -21.07
C ALA A 100 -10.70 -2.98 -22.41
N GLU A 101 -11.58 -3.94 -22.72
CA GLU A 101 -11.54 -4.69 -23.98
C GLU A 101 -12.97 -5.11 -24.38
N ALA A 102 -13.29 -4.99 -25.67
CA ALA A 102 -14.58 -5.39 -26.24
C ALA A 102 -15.81 -4.82 -25.50
N GLY A 103 -15.72 -3.58 -25.01
CA GLY A 103 -16.80 -2.92 -24.26
C GLY A 103 -17.00 -3.44 -22.84
N SER A 104 -16.06 -4.24 -22.31
CA SER A 104 -16.04 -4.73 -20.94
C SER A 104 -14.81 -4.23 -20.19
N LEU A 105 -14.92 -4.13 -18.86
CA LEU A 105 -13.83 -3.76 -17.97
C LEU A 105 -13.47 -4.97 -17.09
N THR A 106 -12.20 -5.35 -17.11
CA THR A 106 -11.69 -6.50 -16.35
C THR A 106 -10.48 -6.07 -15.53
N MET A 107 -10.46 -6.50 -14.28
CA MET A 107 -9.35 -6.33 -13.35
C MET A 107 -8.68 -7.68 -13.12
N LEU A 108 -7.42 -7.83 -13.51
CA LEU A 108 -6.57 -8.94 -13.12
C LEU A 108 -5.87 -8.58 -11.81
N LEU A 109 -6.05 -9.42 -10.79
CA LEU A 109 -5.39 -9.30 -9.49
C LEU A 109 -5.07 -10.72 -8.99
N ASP A 110 -3.83 -10.94 -8.53
CA ASP A 110 -3.38 -12.25 -8.00
C ASP A 110 -3.70 -13.43 -8.94
N GLU A 111 -3.31 -13.28 -10.22
CA GLU A 111 -3.55 -14.25 -11.29
C GLU A 111 -5.02 -14.56 -11.63
N ARG A 112 -5.98 -13.78 -11.11
CA ARG A 112 -7.42 -13.99 -11.36
C ARG A 112 -8.08 -12.78 -12.01
N ASP A 113 -8.87 -13.05 -13.03
CA ASP A 113 -9.70 -12.04 -13.68
C ASP A 113 -10.99 -11.79 -12.88
N HIS A 114 -11.24 -10.52 -12.62
CA HIS A 114 -12.42 -10.01 -11.95
C HIS A 114 -13.14 -9.03 -12.89
N PRO A 115 -14.31 -9.40 -13.43
CA PRO A 115 -15.15 -8.47 -14.18
C PRO A 115 -15.53 -7.29 -13.28
N VAL A 116 -15.38 -6.06 -13.79
CA VAL A 116 -15.77 -4.84 -13.08
C VAL A 116 -17.02 -4.30 -13.77
N PRO A 117 -18.23 -4.65 -13.32
CA PRO A 117 -19.45 -4.15 -13.92
C PRO A 117 -19.53 -2.64 -13.74
N LEU A 118 -19.98 -1.95 -14.79
CA LEU A 118 -20.17 -0.51 -14.78
C LEU A 118 -21.66 -0.19 -14.69
N PRO A 119 -22.06 0.81 -13.89
CA PRO A 119 -23.46 1.21 -13.82
C PRO A 119 -23.89 1.84 -15.15
N ALA A 120 -25.17 1.68 -15.51
CA ALA A 120 -25.76 2.24 -16.73
C ALA A 120 -25.95 3.77 -16.71
N GLY A 121 -25.34 4.46 -15.74
CA GLY A 121 -25.51 5.89 -15.48
C GLY A 121 -24.41 6.77 -16.07
N THR A 122 -24.49 8.08 -15.79
CA THR A 122 -23.50 9.08 -16.22
C THR A 122 -22.24 9.08 -15.36
N ASN A 123 -22.29 8.50 -14.15
CA ASN A 123 -21.14 8.31 -13.29
C ASN A 123 -20.56 6.90 -13.48
N CYS A 124 -19.39 6.83 -14.07
CA CYS A 124 -18.66 5.60 -14.39
C CYS A 124 -17.21 5.65 -13.90
N ALA A 125 -16.91 6.53 -12.94
CA ALA A 125 -15.60 6.59 -12.31
C ALA A 125 -15.36 5.28 -11.57
N VAL A 126 -14.15 4.74 -11.70
CA VAL A 126 -13.77 3.49 -11.06
C VAL A 126 -12.70 3.78 -10.03
N VAL A 127 -12.90 3.33 -8.80
CA VAL A 127 -11.91 3.42 -7.72
C VAL A 127 -11.56 2.03 -7.26
N VAL A 128 -10.27 1.69 -7.33
CA VAL A 128 -9.71 0.46 -6.77
C VAL A 128 -8.99 0.83 -5.48
N ALA A 129 -9.49 0.37 -4.35
CA ALA A 129 -8.89 0.58 -3.04
C ALA A 129 -8.43 -0.77 -2.48
N SER A 130 -7.13 -0.93 -2.25
CA SER A 130 -6.52 -2.14 -1.71
C SER A 130 -5.83 -1.83 -0.39
N THR A 131 -6.15 -2.61 0.64
CA THR A 131 -5.60 -2.52 1.99
C THR A 131 -5.24 -3.91 2.50
N GLN A 132 -4.63 -4.00 3.68
CA GLN A 132 -4.36 -5.28 4.34
C GLN A 132 -5.62 -6.11 4.66
N THR A 133 -6.81 -5.48 4.64
CA THR A 133 -8.09 -6.15 4.91
C THR A 133 -8.75 -6.72 3.65
N GLY A 134 -8.39 -6.19 2.48
CA GLY A 134 -9.06 -6.53 1.24
C GLY A 134 -8.88 -5.48 0.15
N THR A 135 -9.35 -5.84 -1.04
CA THR A 135 -9.47 -4.97 -2.21
C THR A 135 -10.94 -4.76 -2.52
N ALA A 136 -11.35 -3.50 -2.58
CA ALA A 136 -12.66 -3.09 -3.03
C ALA A 136 -12.52 -2.32 -4.35
N VAL A 137 -13.40 -2.62 -5.29
CA VAL A 137 -13.58 -1.83 -6.51
C VAL A 137 -14.96 -1.22 -6.44
N THR A 138 -15.01 0.11 -6.56
CA THR A 138 -16.25 0.85 -6.73
C THR A 138 -16.37 1.36 -8.15
N ALA A 139 -17.57 1.31 -8.71
CA ALA A 139 -17.88 1.89 -10.01
C ALA A 139 -19.11 2.79 -9.87
N GLY A 140 -18.98 4.07 -10.24
CA GLY A 140 -20.04 5.06 -10.07
C GLY A 140 -20.46 5.32 -8.62
N GLY A 141 -19.64 4.90 -7.64
CA GLY A 141 -19.90 5.01 -6.21
C GLY A 141 -20.50 3.76 -5.56
N GLU A 142 -20.77 2.70 -6.33
CA GLU A 142 -21.27 1.42 -5.81
C GLU A 142 -20.13 0.40 -5.74
N ASP A 143 -20.10 -0.40 -4.66
CA ASP A 143 -19.18 -1.54 -4.55
C ASP A 143 -19.56 -2.62 -5.57
N VAL A 144 -18.65 -2.92 -6.49
CA VAL A 144 -18.88 -3.89 -7.57
C VAL A 144 -18.03 -5.15 -7.44
N VAL A 145 -16.85 -5.02 -6.83
CA VAL A 145 -15.97 -6.15 -6.50
C VAL A 145 -15.47 -5.93 -5.08
N ARG A 146 -15.53 -6.98 -4.26
CA ARG A 146 -14.91 -7.02 -2.93
C ARG A 146 -14.19 -8.34 -2.77
N LEU A 147 -12.91 -8.25 -2.42
CA LEU A 147 -12.01 -9.37 -2.21
C LEU A 147 -11.45 -9.23 -0.79
N ASP A 148 -11.73 -10.20 0.06
CA ASP A 148 -11.29 -10.18 1.46
C ASP A 148 -9.89 -10.80 1.60
N GLY A 149 -9.09 -10.30 2.54
CA GLY A 149 -7.75 -10.81 2.85
C GLY A 149 -6.60 -9.90 2.38
N ASP A 150 -5.35 -10.39 2.45
CA ASP A 150 -4.17 -9.62 2.03
C ASP A 150 -4.03 -9.62 0.50
N VAL A 151 -4.77 -8.73 -0.17
CA VAL A 151 -4.84 -8.63 -1.64
C VAL A 151 -4.25 -7.32 -2.17
N VAL A 152 -3.35 -6.67 -1.41
CA VAL A 152 -2.63 -5.50 -1.92
C VAL A 152 -1.72 -5.91 -3.08
N PRO A 153 -1.87 -5.37 -4.30
CA PRO A 153 -1.08 -5.81 -5.45
C PRO A 153 0.41 -5.50 -5.29
N GLU A 154 1.26 -6.26 -5.99
CA GLU A 154 2.65 -5.85 -6.17
C GLU A 154 2.77 -4.65 -7.10
N VAL A 155 3.74 -3.80 -6.79
CA VAL A 155 3.99 -2.54 -7.46
C VAL A 155 5.47 -2.45 -7.83
N PHE A 156 5.71 -2.49 -9.13
CA PHE A 156 7.02 -2.32 -9.77
C PHE A 156 7.05 -1.09 -10.69
N THR A 157 5.88 -0.73 -11.24
CA THR A 157 5.68 0.38 -12.17
C THR A 157 4.28 0.94 -11.99
N PHE A 158 4.03 2.15 -12.46
CA PHE A 158 2.68 2.57 -12.80
C PHE A 158 2.67 2.89 -14.28
N ARG A 159 1.74 2.30 -15.02
CA ARG A 159 1.54 2.52 -16.46
C ARG A 159 0.07 2.68 -16.77
N SER A 160 -0.26 3.59 -17.67
CA SER A 160 -1.61 3.78 -18.19
C SER A 160 -1.56 4.26 -19.63
N ASP A 161 -2.42 3.68 -20.44
CA ASP A 161 -2.74 4.12 -21.81
C ASP A 161 -4.10 4.87 -21.83
N ALA A 162 -4.61 5.28 -20.66
CA ALA A 162 -5.88 5.96 -20.51
C ALA A 162 -5.88 7.35 -21.15
N GLY A 163 -7.01 7.67 -21.80
CA GLY A 163 -7.27 8.97 -22.39
C GLY A 163 -7.77 10.03 -21.40
N ALA A 164 -8.74 10.84 -21.85
CA ALA A 164 -9.19 12.05 -21.15
C ALA A 164 -9.53 11.85 -19.67
N GLY A 165 -8.94 12.67 -18.79
CA GLY A 165 -9.12 12.61 -17.34
C GLY A 165 -8.20 11.61 -16.62
N GLY A 166 -7.58 10.68 -17.36
CA GLY A 166 -6.49 9.84 -16.89
C GLY A 166 -6.81 8.96 -15.67
N VAL A 167 -5.72 8.54 -15.03
CA VAL A 167 -5.69 7.76 -13.80
C VAL A 167 -4.81 8.46 -12.79
N THR A 168 -5.23 8.44 -11.52
CA THR A 168 -4.43 8.88 -10.38
C THR A 168 -4.24 7.70 -9.44
N VAL A 169 -3.01 7.51 -8.95
CA VAL A 169 -2.68 6.47 -7.98
C VAL A 169 -2.05 7.13 -6.76
N THR A 170 -2.51 6.72 -5.59
CA THR A 170 -1.88 7.03 -4.30
C THR A 170 -1.54 5.71 -3.63
N ALA A 171 -0.28 5.52 -3.24
CA ALA A 171 0.18 4.31 -2.58
C ALA A 171 1.01 4.66 -1.34
N ARG A 172 0.76 3.99 -0.22
CA ARG A 172 1.49 4.15 1.03
C ARG A 172 2.50 3.01 1.17
N THR A 173 3.76 3.31 1.48
CA THR A 173 4.80 2.28 1.64
C THR A 173 4.61 1.53 2.95
N ARG A 174 4.93 0.23 3.00
CA ARG A 174 5.11 -0.46 4.28
C ARG A 174 6.44 -0.01 4.90
N ASN A 175 6.38 0.66 6.05
CA ASN A 175 7.50 1.30 6.73
C ASN A 175 7.76 0.75 8.16
N TRP A 176 7.05 -0.29 8.59
CA TRP A 176 7.15 -0.96 9.90
C TRP A 176 8.55 -1.31 10.46
N PHE A 177 9.62 -1.24 9.65
CA PHE A 177 11.01 -1.41 10.10
C PHE A 177 11.80 -0.09 10.20
N GLU A 178 11.26 1.01 9.69
CA GLU A 178 11.87 2.34 9.64
C GLU A 178 11.37 3.20 10.81
N SER A 179 11.82 2.86 12.02
CA SER A 179 11.48 3.60 13.23
C SER A 179 12.71 4.23 13.89
N THR A 180 12.50 5.37 14.54
CA THR A 180 13.53 6.04 15.35
C THR A 180 13.10 6.10 16.82
N PRO A 181 14.01 5.90 17.79
CA PRO A 181 13.68 6.04 19.21
C PRO A 181 13.19 7.44 19.54
N THR A 182 12.13 7.54 20.34
CA THR A 182 11.76 8.81 20.96
C THR A 182 12.79 9.18 22.04
N PRO A 183 12.89 10.46 22.47
CA PRO A 183 13.79 10.83 23.58
C PRO A 183 13.54 10.07 24.89
N LEU A 184 12.38 9.43 25.06
CA LEU A 184 12.03 8.61 26.22
C LEU A 184 12.64 7.20 26.14
N LYS A 185 12.88 6.68 24.93
CA LYS A 185 13.36 5.33 24.65
C LYS A 185 14.88 5.32 24.48
#